data_AF-G0MVI7-F1
#
_entry.id   AF-G0MVI7-F1
#
_cell.length_a   1.000
_cell.length_b   1.000
_cell.length_c   1.000
_cell.angle_alpha   90.00
_cell.angle_beta   90.00
_cell.angle_gamma   90.00
#
_symmetry.space_group_name_H-M   'P 1'
#
loop_
_entity.id
_entity.type
_entity.pdbx_description
1 polymer ?
#
loop_
_entity_poly.entity_id
_entity_poly.type
_entity_poly.pdbx_seq_one_letter_code
_entity_poly.pdbx_strand_id
1 'polypeptide(L)'
;MSELITHGGTKATVSIRFDNRDKKTSPYNMDGCDEIIVQRTITAQASGKGCATNYTLNGHAATNSRIQDFFRGVGLNVNNPHFLIMQGRITTVLNMKPEEILGMVEEAAGTKMYDQKKKDAEKTIYMKESKLKEIDRIFEGSINPRMEKFREDRKNMVEVTRLGKLKESCNRKYEAFQYFMSVEAVKKEQMAVKDCRDQADTLNTKIDELAKQAEDMEAQRVKMEEDREAETSETAVCAAQEITYDNMAKAQAEKKALLELIKQMKKEKERLTKSISDDSKVLEGKRKELEKMKSDTGGDINSHREKEQLVEQLREELEGLTRGTIANEKGEHVSIETMIQGTRSDAARLEAELKIAKNRCTRSEKRLHDLEKELEEEKGKMDLSQLNAYRAEAKKLEGKMNEIGINVEENENVRSEYKRITERIQELDGLIDKALREAQ
;
A
#
# COMPACT_ATOMS: atom_id res chain seq x y z
N MET A 1 -52.50 15.05 61.12
CA MET A 1 -51.21 15.78 61.01
C MET A 1 -50.04 15.07 61.70
N SER A 2 -50.24 13.87 62.25
CA SER A 2 -49.16 12.98 62.68
C SER A 2 -48.48 12.34 61.46
N GLU A 3 -47.16 12.53 61.35
CA GLU A 3 -46.24 11.97 60.35
C GLU A 3 -46.27 12.55 58.91
N LEU A 4 -46.16 13.88 58.76
CA LEU A 4 -45.70 14.46 57.48
C LEU A 4 -44.17 14.40 57.31
N ILE A 5 -43.42 14.30 58.41
CA ILE A 5 -41.96 14.29 58.44
C ILE A 5 -41.52 13.16 59.37
N THR A 6 -40.82 12.17 58.83
CA THR A 6 -40.09 11.18 59.62
C THR A 6 -38.60 11.49 59.52
N HIS A 7 -37.98 11.78 60.65
CA HIS A 7 -36.55 12.09 60.75
C HIS A 7 -35.83 11.00 61.56
N GLY A 8 -34.71 10.51 61.03
CA GLY A 8 -33.81 9.62 61.75
C GLY A 8 -32.38 9.94 61.35
N GLY A 9 -31.63 10.62 62.23
CA GLY A 9 -30.20 10.92 62.10
C GLY A 9 -29.74 11.41 60.73
N THR A 10 -29.43 10.47 59.84
CA THR A 10 -28.90 10.68 58.49
C THR A 10 -29.96 10.68 57.38
N LYS A 11 -31.25 10.50 57.69
CA LYS A 11 -32.33 10.43 56.71
C LYS A 11 -33.54 11.26 57.15
N ALA A 12 -34.03 12.10 56.25
CA ALA A 12 -35.28 12.84 56.40
C ALA A 12 -36.23 12.47 55.27
N THR A 13 -37.46 12.11 55.61
CA THR A 13 -38.50 11.74 54.64
C THR A 13 -39.70 12.64 54.82
N VAL A 14 -40.13 13.29 53.74
CA VAL A 14 -41.33 14.12 53.69
C VAL A 14 -42.32 13.45 52.76
N SER A 15 -43.55 13.23 53.24
CA SER A 15 -44.63 12.63 52.44
C SER A 15 -45.85 13.54 52.43
N ILE A 16 -46.40 13.75 51.24
CA ILE A 16 -47.63 14.51 51.01
C ILE A 16 -48.65 13.56 50.43
N ARG A 17 -49.85 13.55 51.02
CA ARG A 17 -51.00 12.75 50.57
C ARG A 17 -52.04 13.68 49.97
N PHE A 18 -52.44 13.38 48.74
CA PHE A 18 -53.45 14.09 47.98
C PHE A 18 -54.70 13.21 47.85
N ASP A 19 -55.86 13.80 48.10
CA ASP A 19 -57.15 13.17 47.82
C ASP A 19 -57.42 13.22 46.30
N ASN A 20 -57.59 12.06 45.67
CA ASN A 20 -57.87 11.89 44.24
C ASN A 20 -59.26 11.22 44.00
N ARG A 21 -60.23 11.54 44.84
CA ARG A 21 -61.63 11.09 44.69
C ARG A 21 -62.33 11.70 43.47
N ASP A 22 -62.01 12.95 43.11
CA ASP A 22 -62.54 13.56 41.88
C ASP A 22 -61.70 13.14 40.66
N LYS A 23 -62.24 12.18 39.90
CA LYS A 23 -61.57 11.62 38.72
C LYS A 23 -61.52 12.58 37.54
N LYS A 24 -62.31 13.65 37.52
CA LYS A 24 -62.27 14.65 36.44
C LYS A 24 -61.02 15.52 36.52
N THR A 25 -60.49 15.71 37.72
CA THR A 25 -59.25 16.46 37.98
C THR A 25 -58.05 15.55 38.21
N SER A 26 -58.22 14.24 38.00
CA SER A 26 -57.18 13.25 38.21
C SER A 26 -56.02 13.49 37.22
N PRO A 27 -54.76 13.52 37.70
CA PRO A 27 -53.61 13.62 36.82
C PRO A 27 -53.49 12.42 35.89
N TYR A 28 -52.91 12.65 34.71
CA TYR A 28 -52.73 11.65 33.66
C TYR A 28 -52.09 10.35 34.18
N ASN A 29 -52.71 9.21 33.88
CA ASN A 29 -52.34 7.85 34.34
C ASN A 29 -52.51 7.58 35.86
N MET A 30 -53.34 8.34 36.60
CA MET A 30 -53.60 8.11 38.03
C MET A 30 -55.08 7.88 38.38
N ASP A 31 -55.93 7.61 37.39
CA ASP A 31 -57.39 7.52 37.54
C ASP A 31 -57.83 6.35 38.45
N GLY A 32 -57.04 5.29 38.49
CA GLY A 32 -57.29 4.10 39.31
C GLY A 32 -56.93 4.26 40.81
N CYS A 33 -56.35 5.38 41.22
CA CYS A 33 -55.96 5.61 42.61
C CYS A 33 -56.86 6.67 43.26
N ASP A 34 -57.46 6.37 44.40
CA ASP A 34 -58.27 7.32 45.19
C ASP A 34 -57.43 8.25 46.07
N GLU A 35 -56.17 7.88 46.30
CA GLU A 35 -55.20 8.66 47.05
C GLU A 35 -53.85 8.64 46.31
N ILE A 36 -53.20 9.81 46.23
CA ILE A 36 -51.87 9.95 45.63
C ILE A 36 -50.88 10.38 46.70
N ILE A 37 -49.79 9.63 46.85
CA ILE A 37 -48.73 9.86 47.83
C ILE A 37 -47.45 10.24 47.09
N VAL A 38 -46.99 11.47 47.32
CA VAL A 38 -45.69 11.96 46.83
C VAL A 38 -44.74 12.06 48.01
N GLN A 39 -43.62 11.34 47.93
CA GLN A 39 -42.63 11.32 48.99
C GLN A 39 -41.24 11.72 48.47
N ARG A 40 -40.57 12.60 49.22
CA ARG A 40 -39.19 12.99 49.01
C ARG A 40 -38.37 12.48 50.18
N THR A 41 -37.31 11.75 49.89
CA THR A 41 -36.35 11.24 50.86
C THR A 41 -35.02 11.92 50.64
N ILE A 42 -34.47 12.53 51.68
CA ILE A 42 -33.15 13.15 51.68
C ILE A 42 -32.27 12.34 52.62
N THR A 43 -31.18 11.78 52.09
CA THR A 43 -30.22 10.99 52.86
C THR A 43 -28.87 11.71 52.85
N ALA A 44 -28.35 12.02 54.03
CA ALA A 44 -27.01 12.55 54.22
C ALA A 44 -25.98 11.49 53.81
N GLN A 45 -25.01 11.86 52.98
CA GLN A 45 -23.96 10.94 52.56
C GLN A 45 -22.90 10.81 53.66
N ALA A 46 -22.36 9.60 53.86
CA ALA A 46 -21.35 9.31 54.88
C ALA A 46 -20.05 10.13 54.73
N SER A 47 -19.78 10.68 53.53
CA SER A 47 -18.62 11.54 53.24
C SER A 47 -18.76 12.98 53.74
N GLY A 48 -19.92 13.38 54.29
CA GLY A 48 -20.21 14.75 54.73
C GLY A 48 -20.35 15.77 53.59
N LYS A 49 -20.09 15.37 52.34
CA LYS A 49 -20.18 16.24 51.15
C LYS A 49 -21.43 15.91 50.35
N GLY A 50 -22.57 16.42 50.82
CA GLY A 50 -23.82 16.42 50.07
C GLY A 50 -24.92 15.50 50.62
N CYS A 51 -26.10 15.65 50.03
CA CYS A 51 -27.30 14.87 50.36
C CYS A 51 -27.83 14.21 49.09
N ALA A 52 -28.10 12.91 49.14
CA ALA A 52 -28.81 12.21 48.08
C ALA A 52 -30.30 12.48 48.22
N THR A 53 -30.96 12.91 47.12
CA THR A 53 -32.41 13.12 47.08
C THR A 53 -33.06 12.05 46.21
N ASN A 54 -34.03 11.33 46.77
CA ASN A 54 -34.85 10.36 46.07
C ASN A 54 -36.32 10.77 46.12
N TYR A 55 -37.05 10.56 45.02
CA TYR A 55 -38.48 10.80 44.95
C TYR A 55 -39.23 9.50 44.72
N THR A 56 -40.38 9.35 45.36
CA THR A 56 -41.32 8.26 45.13
C THR A 56 -42.74 8.81 44.91
N LEU A 57 -43.46 8.16 44.00
CA LEU A 57 -44.85 8.45 43.65
C LEU A 57 -45.65 7.15 43.83
N ASN A 58 -46.59 7.14 44.76
CA ASN A 58 -47.33 5.94 45.18
C ASN A 58 -46.41 4.74 45.50
N GLY A 59 -45.28 5.01 46.16
CA GLY A 59 -44.27 3.99 46.50
C GLY A 59 -43.31 3.60 45.36
N HIS A 60 -43.57 4.00 44.12
CA HIS A 60 -42.65 3.77 43.00
C HIS A 60 -41.58 4.85 42.89
N ALA A 61 -40.33 4.45 42.67
CA ALA A 61 -39.23 5.39 42.44
C ALA A 61 -39.51 6.24 41.18
N ALA A 62 -39.34 7.55 41.32
CA ALA A 62 -39.57 8.51 40.26
C ALA A 62 -38.38 9.47 40.13
N THR A 63 -38.08 9.88 38.90
CA THR A 63 -37.08 10.93 38.64
C THR A 63 -37.64 12.29 39.01
N ASN A 64 -36.75 13.25 39.28
CA ASN A 64 -37.16 14.62 39.56
C ASN A 64 -37.99 15.22 38.40
N SER A 65 -37.58 14.97 37.15
CA SER A 65 -38.35 15.40 35.96
C SER A 65 -39.77 14.83 35.97
N ARG A 66 -39.93 13.53 36.26
CA ARG A 66 -41.26 12.89 36.30
C ARG A 66 -42.15 13.49 37.39
N ILE A 67 -41.59 13.82 38.55
CA ILE A 67 -42.33 14.50 39.63
C ILE A 67 -42.69 15.93 39.23
N GLN A 68 -41.78 16.66 38.58
CA GLN A 68 -42.09 17.99 38.03
C GLN A 68 -43.22 17.90 37.01
N ASP A 69 -43.17 16.95 36.07
CA ASP A 69 -44.20 16.75 35.06
C ASP A 69 -45.55 16.34 35.68
N PHE A 70 -45.53 15.54 36.75
CA PHE A 70 -46.72 15.21 37.52
C PHE A 70 -47.37 16.46 38.11
N PHE A 71 -46.62 17.28 38.86
CA PHE A 71 -47.16 18.50 39.46
C PHE A 71 -47.61 19.52 38.40
N ARG A 72 -46.88 19.62 37.30
CA ARG A 72 -47.26 20.40 36.12
C ARG A 72 -48.60 19.96 35.53
N GLY A 73 -48.87 18.66 35.48
CA GLY A 73 -50.15 18.10 35.03
C GLY A 73 -51.34 18.45 35.93
N VAL A 74 -51.09 18.74 37.22
CA VAL A 74 -52.10 19.18 38.21
C VAL A 74 -52.16 20.72 38.30
N GLY A 75 -51.47 21.44 37.42
CA GLY A 75 -51.43 22.91 37.42
C GLY A 75 -50.54 23.52 38.51
N LEU A 76 -49.70 22.72 39.16
CA LEU A 76 -48.73 23.17 40.15
C LEU A 76 -47.33 23.22 39.52
N ASN A 77 -46.86 24.39 39.12
CA ASN A 77 -45.47 24.50 38.68
C ASN A 77 -44.52 24.69 39.87
N VAL A 78 -43.73 23.65 40.14
CA VAL A 78 -42.76 23.63 41.25
C VAL A 78 -41.58 24.58 41.01
N ASN A 79 -41.26 24.92 39.75
CA ASN A 79 -40.09 25.73 39.41
C ASN A 79 -40.36 27.24 39.51
N ASN A 80 -41.61 27.66 39.35
CA ASN A 80 -42.03 29.05 39.51
C ASN A 80 -43.42 29.08 40.18
N PRO A 81 -43.47 28.87 41.51
CA PRO A 81 -44.73 28.68 42.19
C PRO A 81 -45.47 30.01 42.35
N HIS A 82 -46.47 30.24 41.50
CA HIS A 82 -47.43 31.33 41.66
C HIS A 82 -48.43 31.07 42.80
N PHE A 83 -48.50 29.81 43.26
CA PHE A 83 -49.36 29.36 44.35
C PHE A 83 -48.71 29.47 45.75
N LEU A 84 -47.41 29.83 45.84
CA LEU A 84 -46.67 29.90 47.11
C LEU A 84 -46.16 31.31 47.37
N ILE A 85 -46.63 31.92 48.46
CA ILE A 85 -46.17 33.25 48.91
C ILE A 85 -45.15 33.04 50.03
N MET A 86 -43.86 33.14 49.70
CA MET A 86 -42.79 33.19 50.69
C MET A 86 -42.57 34.63 51.20
N GLN A 87 -41.95 34.79 52.37
CA GLN A 87 -41.55 36.10 52.86
C GLN A 87 -40.61 36.78 51.86
N GLY A 88 -40.89 38.04 51.50
CA GLY A 88 -40.13 38.79 50.50
C GLY A 88 -40.56 38.56 49.04
N ARG A 89 -41.44 37.58 48.76
CA ARG A 89 -41.93 37.31 47.41
C ARG A 89 -42.75 38.47 46.83
N ILE A 90 -43.50 39.19 47.67
CA ILE A 90 -44.34 40.32 47.23
C ILE A 90 -43.49 41.45 46.62
N THR A 91 -42.34 41.75 47.23
CA THR A 91 -41.40 42.76 46.75
C THR A 91 -40.72 42.33 45.46
N THR A 92 -40.48 41.03 45.27
CA THR A 92 -39.99 40.49 43.99
C THR A 92 -41.02 40.69 42.89
N VAL A 93 -42.30 40.34 43.13
CA VAL A 93 -43.38 40.50 42.14
C VAL A 93 -43.56 41.96 41.72
N LEU A 94 -43.47 42.89 42.68
CA LEU A 94 -43.53 44.33 42.39
C LEU A 94 -42.37 44.83 41.53
N ASN A 95 -41.21 44.17 41.58
CA ASN A 95 -40.00 44.55 40.85
C ASN A 95 -39.71 43.65 39.63
N MET A 96 -40.64 42.77 39.25
CA MET A 96 -40.45 41.88 38.09
C MET A 96 -40.40 42.66 36.78
N LYS A 97 -39.54 42.21 35.86
CA LYS A 97 -39.49 42.76 34.51
C LYS A 97 -40.73 42.34 33.71
N PRO A 98 -41.13 43.10 32.67
CA PRO A 98 -42.26 42.74 31.81
C PRO A 98 -42.17 41.32 31.23
N GLU A 99 -40.98 40.85 30.88
CA GLU A 99 -40.75 39.48 30.39
C GLU A 99 -41.01 38.40 31.45
N GLU A 100 -40.70 38.69 32.72
CA GLU A 100 -40.94 37.79 33.85
C GLU A 100 -42.43 37.74 34.20
N ILE A 101 -43.12 38.89 34.11
CA ILE A 101 -44.58 38.99 34.26
C ILE A 101 -45.27 38.22 33.13
N LEU A 102 -44.82 38.39 31.89
CA LEU A 102 -45.35 37.64 30.75
C LEU A 102 -45.15 36.14 30.94
N GLY A 103 -43.93 35.73 31.32
CA GLY A 103 -43.63 34.33 31.59
C GLY A 103 -44.40 33.74 32.77
N MET A 104 -44.89 34.56 33.70
CA MET A 104 -45.82 34.19 34.78
C MET A 104 -47.26 34.02 34.26
N VAL A 105 -47.72 34.92 33.39
CA VAL A 105 -49.05 34.88 32.78
C VAL A 105 -49.18 33.68 31.82
N GLU A 106 -48.18 33.45 30.96
CA GLU A 106 -48.11 32.30 30.05
C GLU A 106 -48.10 30.96 30.78
N GLU A 107 -47.52 30.96 31.99
CA GLU A 107 -47.46 29.78 32.84
C GLU A 107 -48.79 29.51 33.53
N ALA A 108 -49.47 30.55 34.02
CA ALA A 108 -50.84 30.46 34.54
C ALA A 108 -51.85 30.05 33.45
N ALA A 109 -51.63 30.49 32.21
CA ALA A 109 -52.42 30.10 31.04
C ALA A 109 -52.05 28.70 30.51
N GLY A 110 -50.95 28.09 30.98
CA GLY A 110 -50.47 26.78 30.54
C GLY A 110 -49.82 26.74 29.14
N THR A 111 -49.69 27.88 28.45
CA THR A 111 -49.13 27.96 27.08
C THR A 111 -47.63 27.68 27.04
N LYS A 112 -46.91 28.03 28.10
CA LYS A 112 -45.46 27.87 28.23
C LYS A 112 -44.97 26.42 28.08
N MET A 113 -45.75 25.43 28.53
CA MET A 113 -45.37 24.02 28.37
C MET A 113 -45.53 23.51 26.95
N TYR A 114 -46.55 24.01 26.24
CA TYR A 114 -46.74 23.70 24.84
C TYR A 114 -45.57 24.24 24.01
N ASP A 115 -45.18 25.49 24.24
CA ASP A 115 -44.06 26.10 23.52
C ASP A 115 -42.72 25.42 23.80
N GLN A 116 -42.48 25.01 25.05
CA GLN A 116 -41.28 24.24 25.38
C GLN A 116 -41.26 22.88 24.66
N LYS A 117 -42.36 22.12 24.71
CA LYS A 117 -42.46 20.83 24.00
C LYS A 117 -42.34 20.98 22.49
N LYS A 118 -42.90 22.05 21.92
CA LYS A 118 -42.76 22.39 20.50
C LYS A 118 -41.29 22.61 20.13
N LYS A 119 -40.57 23.43 20.89
CA LYS A 119 -39.13 23.68 20.66
C LYS A 119 -38.29 22.40 20.78
N ASP A 120 -38.58 21.55 21.77
CA ASP A 120 -37.87 20.28 21.95
C ASP A 120 -38.15 19.30 20.80
N ALA A 121 -39.39 19.27 20.29
CA ALA A 121 -39.76 18.48 19.12
C ALA A 121 -39.09 18.99 17.84
N GLU A 122 -39.10 20.31 17.61
CA GLU A 122 -38.41 20.96 16.48
C GLU A 122 -36.91 20.65 16.48
N LYS A 123 -36.27 20.74 17.65
CA LYS A 123 -34.86 20.38 17.81
C LYS A 123 -34.62 18.90 17.48
N THR A 124 -35.51 18.02 17.92
CA THR A 124 -35.41 16.59 17.64
C THR A 124 -35.57 16.30 16.15
N ILE A 125 -36.51 16.94 15.47
CA ILE A 125 -36.71 16.83 14.03
C ILE A 125 -35.45 17.29 13.29
N TYR A 126 -34.92 18.47 13.63
CA TYR A 126 -33.70 19.00 13.03
C TYR A 126 -32.50 18.04 13.17
N MET A 127 -32.30 17.47 14.36
CA MET A 127 -31.23 16.49 14.57
C MET A 127 -31.44 15.21 13.76
N LYS A 128 -32.68 14.75 13.59
CA LYS A 128 -33.00 13.57 12.75
C LYS A 128 -32.79 13.85 11.27
N GLU A 129 -33.20 15.02 10.79
CA GLU A 129 -32.96 15.44 9.40
C GLU A 129 -31.47 15.55 9.08
N SER A 130 -30.68 16.08 10.02
CA SER A 130 -29.23 16.14 9.86
C SER A 130 -28.61 14.74 9.74
N LYS A 131 -29.08 13.77 10.52
CA LYS A 131 -28.63 12.38 10.44
C LYS A 131 -29.06 11.70 9.15
N LEU A 132 -30.27 11.97 8.67
CA LEU A 132 -30.73 11.45 7.37
C LEU A 132 -29.85 11.95 6.23
N LYS A 133 -29.55 13.26 6.20
CA LYS A 133 -28.63 13.84 5.21
C LYS A 133 -27.23 13.22 5.26
N GLU A 134 -26.74 12.86 6.45
CA GLU A 134 -25.47 12.17 6.61
C GLU A 134 -25.53 10.76 6.02
N ILE A 135 -26.61 10.01 6.27
CA ILE A 135 -26.83 8.69 5.67
C ILE A 135 -26.89 8.79 4.14
N ASP A 136 -27.63 9.76 3.60
CA ASP A 136 -27.74 9.96 2.16
C ASP A 136 -26.38 10.26 1.53
N ARG A 137 -25.55 11.11 2.17
CA ARG A 137 -24.17 11.37 1.73
C ARG A 137 -23.31 10.10 1.72
N ILE A 138 -23.42 9.24 2.73
CA ILE A 138 -22.70 7.96 2.76
C ILE A 138 -23.18 7.06 1.62
N PHE A 139 -24.50 7.02 1.38
CA PHE A 139 -25.10 6.21 0.32
C PHE A 139 -24.63 6.65 -1.06
N GLU A 140 -24.68 7.95 -1.35
CA GLU A 140 -24.25 8.53 -2.61
C GLU A 140 -22.73 8.52 -2.79
N GLY A 141 -21.96 8.80 -1.74
CA GLY A 141 -20.51 8.94 -1.81
C GLY A 141 -19.74 7.62 -1.77
N SER A 142 -20.29 6.58 -1.15
CA SER A 142 -19.54 5.32 -0.92
C SER A 142 -20.26 4.08 -1.45
N ILE A 143 -21.57 3.97 -1.26
CA ILE A 143 -22.31 2.75 -1.59
C ILE A 143 -22.58 2.70 -3.10
N ASN A 144 -23.12 3.77 -3.68
CA ASN A 144 -23.41 3.84 -5.11
C ASN A 144 -22.16 3.62 -5.99
N PRO A 145 -21.01 4.28 -5.75
CA PRO A 145 -19.80 4.06 -6.54
C PRO A 145 -19.26 2.64 -6.42
N ARG A 146 -19.33 2.03 -5.22
CA ARG A 146 -18.95 0.62 -5.04
C ARG A 146 -19.87 -0.32 -5.81
N MET A 147 -21.18 -0.05 -5.80
CA MET A 147 -22.15 -0.84 -6.55
C MET A 147 -21.91 -0.73 -8.07
N GLU A 148 -21.54 0.45 -8.56
CA GLU A 148 -21.22 0.64 -9.97
C GLU A 148 -19.91 -0.06 -10.36
N LYS A 149 -18.88 0.01 -9.50
CA LYS A 149 -17.65 -0.77 -9.68
C LYS A 149 -17.94 -2.28 -9.76
N PHE A 150 -18.80 -2.81 -8.89
CA PHE A 150 -19.20 -4.22 -8.96
C PHE A 150 -19.97 -4.59 -10.23
N ARG A 151 -20.75 -3.67 -10.80
CA ARG A 151 -21.40 -3.87 -12.10
C ARG A 151 -20.37 -3.92 -13.23
N GLU A 152 -19.38 -3.03 -13.19
CA GLU A 152 -18.28 -3.01 -14.14
C GLU A 152 -17.41 -4.27 -14.04
N ASP A 153 -17.04 -4.69 -12.82
CA ASP A 153 -16.30 -5.93 -12.57
C ASP A 153 -17.06 -7.16 -13.09
N ARG A 154 -18.38 -7.20 -12.90
CA ARG A 154 -19.22 -8.27 -13.45
C ARG A 154 -19.18 -8.27 -14.97
N LYS A 155 -19.27 -7.11 -15.62
CA LYS A 155 -19.17 -6.98 -17.08
C LYS A 155 -17.81 -7.45 -17.57
N ASN A 156 -16.74 -7.06 -16.88
CA ASN A 156 -15.37 -7.48 -17.19
C ASN A 156 -15.18 -8.99 -17.02
N MET A 157 -15.73 -9.61 -15.97
CA MET A 157 -15.69 -11.07 -15.79
C MET A 157 -16.36 -11.83 -16.94
N VAL A 158 -17.49 -11.33 -17.43
CA VAL A 158 -18.19 -11.93 -18.58
C VAL A 158 -17.30 -11.84 -19.83
N GLU A 159 -16.67 -10.70 -20.08
CA GLU A 159 -15.72 -10.55 -21.21
C GLU A 159 -14.50 -11.45 -21.07
N VAL A 160 -13.88 -11.52 -19.88
CA VAL A 160 -12.73 -12.41 -19.63
C VAL A 160 -13.10 -13.87 -19.85
N THR A 161 -14.29 -14.29 -19.42
CA THR A 161 -14.79 -15.66 -19.65
C THR A 161 -15.00 -15.92 -21.14
N ARG A 162 -15.55 -14.95 -21.87
CA ARG A 162 -15.73 -15.04 -23.33
C ARG A 162 -14.40 -15.13 -24.06
N LEU A 163 -13.44 -14.26 -23.72
CA LEU A 163 -12.08 -14.25 -24.28
C LEU A 163 -11.32 -15.53 -23.92
N GLY A 164 -11.49 -16.06 -22.71
CA GLY A 164 -10.93 -17.33 -22.28
C GLY A 164 -11.40 -18.50 -23.15
N LYS A 165 -12.70 -18.60 -23.41
CA LYS A 165 -13.26 -19.61 -24.35
C LYS A 165 -12.72 -19.44 -25.77
N LEU A 166 -12.60 -18.21 -26.25
CA LEU A 166 -12.04 -17.93 -27.58
C LEU A 166 -10.56 -18.33 -27.66
N LYS A 167 -9.77 -17.99 -26.64
CA LYS A 167 -8.37 -18.37 -26.51
C LYS A 167 -8.21 -19.89 -26.50
N GLU A 168 -9.00 -20.60 -25.72
CA GLU A 168 -8.97 -22.06 -25.68
C GLU A 168 -9.29 -22.68 -27.06
N SER A 169 -10.32 -22.16 -27.75
CA SER A 169 -10.64 -22.57 -29.11
C SER A 169 -9.50 -22.29 -30.10
N CYS A 170 -8.86 -21.13 -30.03
CA CYS A 170 -7.70 -20.80 -30.88
C CYS A 170 -6.49 -21.67 -30.57
N ASN A 171 -6.17 -21.88 -29.29
CA ASN A 171 -5.08 -22.75 -28.85
C ASN A 171 -5.28 -24.18 -29.34
N ARG A 172 -6.50 -24.73 -29.20
CA ARG A 172 -6.79 -26.08 -29.69
C ARG A 172 -6.57 -26.21 -31.21
N LYS A 173 -6.93 -25.18 -31.99
CA LYS A 173 -6.66 -25.15 -33.44
C LYS A 173 -5.16 -25.04 -33.73
N TYR A 174 -4.44 -24.21 -32.97
CA TYR A 174 -3.01 -24.02 -33.12
C TYR A 174 -2.22 -25.28 -32.77
N GLU A 175 -2.55 -25.95 -31.66
CA GLU A 175 -1.97 -27.23 -31.27
C GLU A 175 -2.26 -28.32 -32.31
N ALA A 176 -3.49 -28.39 -32.83
CA ALA A 176 -3.82 -29.31 -33.92
C ALA A 176 -3.01 -29.02 -35.19
N PHE A 177 -2.79 -27.74 -35.52
CA PHE A 177 -1.96 -27.34 -36.65
C PHE A 177 -0.48 -27.70 -36.44
N GLN A 178 0.08 -27.44 -35.26
CA GLN A 178 1.44 -27.84 -34.92
C GLN A 178 1.61 -29.36 -35.01
N TYR A 179 0.64 -30.13 -34.49
CA TYR A 179 0.64 -31.58 -34.59
C TYR A 179 0.56 -32.06 -36.05
N PHE A 180 -0.29 -31.43 -36.87
CA PHE A 180 -0.37 -31.76 -38.28
C PHE A 180 0.96 -31.51 -39.01
N MET A 181 1.58 -30.35 -38.77
CA MET A 181 2.88 -29.99 -39.34
C MET A 181 3.98 -30.95 -38.92
N SER A 182 4.02 -31.37 -37.65
CA SER A 182 5.02 -32.32 -37.17
C SER A 182 4.81 -33.70 -37.76
N VAL A 183 3.57 -34.15 -37.92
CA VAL A 183 3.24 -35.42 -38.60
C VAL A 183 3.64 -35.36 -40.08
N GLU A 184 3.39 -34.26 -40.79
CA GLU A 184 3.86 -34.10 -42.17
C GLU A 184 5.39 -34.11 -42.28
N ALA A 185 6.08 -33.42 -41.37
CA ALA A 185 7.54 -33.42 -41.33
C ALA A 185 8.10 -34.84 -41.12
N VAL A 186 7.55 -35.59 -40.15
CA VAL A 186 7.93 -36.99 -39.91
C VAL A 186 7.64 -37.87 -41.13
N LYS A 187 6.51 -37.66 -41.83
CA LYS A 187 6.21 -38.41 -43.06
C LYS A 187 7.22 -38.11 -44.17
N LYS A 188 7.63 -36.85 -44.36
CA LYS A 188 8.65 -36.47 -45.34
C LYS A 188 10.00 -37.12 -45.02
N GLU A 189 10.42 -37.06 -43.77
CA GLU A 189 11.65 -37.73 -43.32
C GLU A 189 11.57 -39.25 -43.48
N GLN A 190 10.42 -39.87 -43.16
CA GLN A 190 10.21 -41.30 -43.40
C GLN A 190 10.28 -41.67 -44.90
N MET A 191 9.76 -40.83 -45.79
CA MET A 191 9.91 -41.04 -47.23
C MET A 191 11.37 -40.89 -47.66
N ALA A 192 12.08 -39.85 -47.21
CA ALA A 192 13.49 -39.66 -47.52
C ALA A 192 14.37 -40.82 -47.01
N VAL A 193 14.09 -41.34 -45.81
CA VAL A 193 14.77 -42.52 -45.26
C VAL A 193 14.47 -43.78 -46.08
N LYS A 194 13.24 -43.96 -46.57
CA LYS A 194 12.91 -45.07 -47.48
C LYS A 194 13.65 -44.94 -48.81
N ASP A 195 13.64 -43.77 -49.43
CA ASP A 195 14.34 -43.53 -50.69
C ASP A 195 15.85 -43.77 -50.56
N CYS A 196 16.47 -43.30 -49.47
CA CYS A 196 17.88 -43.58 -49.16
C CYS A 196 18.14 -45.07 -48.93
N ARG A 197 17.20 -45.78 -48.31
CA ARG A 197 17.31 -47.23 -48.08
C ARG A 197 17.22 -48.01 -49.38
N ASP A 198 16.28 -47.66 -50.25
CA ASP A 198 16.14 -48.27 -51.58
C ASP A 198 17.38 -47.98 -52.45
N GLN A 199 17.96 -46.77 -52.36
CA GLN A 199 19.24 -46.46 -52.99
C GLN A 199 20.40 -47.27 -52.42
N ALA A 200 20.46 -47.47 -51.11
CA ALA A 200 21.47 -48.32 -50.49
C ALA A 200 21.34 -49.79 -50.94
N ASP A 201 20.12 -50.31 -51.02
CA ASP A 201 19.85 -51.69 -51.47
C ASP A 201 20.20 -51.87 -52.97
N THR A 202 19.90 -50.87 -53.82
CA THR A 202 20.33 -50.90 -55.24
C THR A 202 21.84 -50.75 -55.43
N LEU A 203 22.53 -50.05 -54.54
CA LEU A 203 23.99 -49.98 -54.56
C LEU A 203 24.62 -51.29 -54.06
N ASN A 204 24.06 -51.90 -53.01
CA ASN A 204 24.53 -53.19 -52.50
C ASN A 204 24.40 -54.29 -53.57
N THR A 205 23.27 -54.36 -54.28
CA THR A 205 23.09 -55.29 -55.40
C THR A 205 24.10 -55.06 -56.53
N LYS A 206 24.41 -53.81 -56.88
CA LYS A 206 25.47 -53.50 -57.86
C LYS A 206 26.87 -53.87 -57.36
N ILE A 207 27.15 -53.72 -56.07
CA ILE A 207 28.42 -54.15 -55.47
C ILE A 207 28.53 -55.67 -55.56
N ASP A 208 27.47 -56.41 -55.26
CA ASP A 208 27.45 -57.87 -55.38
C ASP A 208 27.64 -58.33 -56.84
N GLU A 209 27.02 -57.64 -57.81
CA GLU A 209 27.20 -57.89 -59.24
C GLU A 209 28.64 -57.61 -59.69
N LEU A 210 29.24 -56.50 -59.27
CA LEU A 210 30.62 -56.14 -59.58
C LEU A 210 31.62 -57.10 -58.91
N ALA A 211 31.33 -57.57 -57.70
CA ALA A 211 32.15 -58.56 -57.01
C ALA A 211 32.16 -59.89 -57.78
N LYS A 212 31.00 -60.34 -58.29
CA LYS A 212 30.92 -61.51 -59.17
C LYS A 212 31.69 -61.31 -60.48
N GLN A 213 31.54 -60.14 -61.11
CA GLN A 213 32.29 -59.83 -62.34
C GLN A 213 33.80 -59.79 -62.09
N ALA A 214 34.25 -59.31 -60.93
CA ALA A 214 35.65 -59.32 -60.54
C ALA A 214 36.16 -60.76 -60.31
N GLU A 215 35.39 -61.62 -59.66
CA GLU A 215 35.71 -63.05 -59.53
C GLU A 215 35.79 -63.75 -60.89
N ASP A 216 34.84 -63.48 -61.79
CA ASP A 216 34.84 -64.05 -63.15
C ASP A 216 36.05 -63.57 -63.97
N MET A 217 36.40 -62.28 -63.87
CA MET A 217 37.56 -61.71 -64.54
C MET A 217 38.87 -62.25 -63.99
N GLU A 218 38.99 -62.44 -62.67
CA GLU A 218 40.17 -63.05 -62.06
C GLU A 218 40.30 -64.52 -62.48
N ALA A 219 39.19 -65.26 -62.54
CA ALA A 219 39.19 -66.63 -63.06
C ALA A 219 39.61 -66.70 -64.54
N GLN A 220 39.21 -65.71 -65.36
CA GLN A 220 39.70 -65.59 -66.74
C GLN A 220 41.18 -65.22 -66.81
N ARG A 221 41.66 -64.38 -65.89
CA ARG A 221 43.06 -63.97 -65.81
C ARG A 221 43.97 -65.15 -65.47
N VAL A 222 43.58 -65.96 -64.48
CA VAL A 222 44.32 -67.17 -64.08
C VAL A 222 44.41 -68.16 -65.24
N LYS A 223 43.33 -68.40 -65.97
CA LYS A 223 43.35 -69.25 -67.18
C LYS A 223 44.32 -68.72 -68.25
N MET A 224 44.31 -67.41 -68.49
CA MET A 224 45.25 -66.80 -69.45
C MET A 224 46.70 -66.82 -68.97
N GLU A 225 46.96 -66.80 -67.65
CA GLU A 225 48.32 -66.99 -67.10
C GLU A 225 48.77 -68.45 -67.21
N GLU A 226 47.88 -69.42 -66.99
CA GLU A 226 48.15 -70.86 -67.21
C GLU A 226 48.45 -71.16 -68.70
N ASP A 227 47.71 -70.56 -69.62
CA ASP A 227 47.97 -70.65 -71.06
C ASP A 227 49.32 -70.01 -71.44
N ARG A 228 49.77 -68.99 -70.68
CA ARG A 228 51.05 -68.30 -70.91
C ARG A 228 52.27 -69.05 -70.39
N GLU A 229 52.11 -69.90 -69.38
CA GLU A 229 53.18 -70.76 -68.87
C GLU A 229 53.36 -72.04 -69.73
N ALA A 230 52.35 -72.41 -70.52
CA ALA A 230 52.40 -73.57 -71.41
C ALA A 230 53.13 -73.32 -72.75
N GLU A 231 53.22 -72.07 -73.23
CA GLU A 231 53.88 -71.74 -74.50
C GLU A 231 55.27 -71.11 -74.31
N THR A 232 56.30 -71.96 -74.29
CA THR A 232 57.69 -71.55 -74.50
C THR A 232 58.11 -71.85 -75.95
N SER A 233 58.18 -70.81 -76.79
CA SER A 233 58.87 -70.85 -78.08
C SER A 233 59.29 -69.44 -78.52
N GLU A 234 60.59 -69.28 -78.79
CA GLU A 234 61.34 -68.04 -79.06
C GLU A 234 60.99 -67.31 -80.38
N THR A 235 59.78 -67.49 -80.92
CA THR A 235 59.30 -66.78 -82.12
C THR A 235 58.03 -65.96 -81.90
N ALA A 236 57.65 -65.73 -80.63
CA ALA A 236 56.50 -64.89 -80.26
C ALA A 236 56.87 -63.45 -79.85
N VAL A 237 58.15 -63.07 -79.84
CA VAL A 237 58.60 -61.78 -79.28
C VAL A 237 58.21 -60.58 -80.16
N CYS A 238 58.16 -60.72 -81.49
CA CYS A 238 57.80 -59.60 -82.37
C CYS A 238 56.28 -59.37 -82.46
N ALA A 239 55.47 -60.43 -82.46
CA ALA A 239 54.00 -60.30 -82.45
C ALA A 239 53.46 -59.86 -81.07
N ALA A 240 54.10 -60.30 -79.98
CA ALA A 240 53.81 -59.79 -78.64
C ALA A 240 54.22 -58.32 -78.48
N GLN A 241 55.27 -57.84 -79.14
CA GLN A 241 55.69 -56.43 -79.09
C GLN A 241 54.69 -55.48 -79.77
N GLU A 242 54.04 -55.88 -80.85
CA GLU A 242 52.98 -55.07 -81.50
C GLU A 242 51.69 -55.03 -80.67
N ILE A 243 51.26 -56.18 -80.13
CA ILE A 243 50.07 -56.27 -79.27
C ILE A 243 50.29 -55.57 -77.93
N THR A 244 51.51 -55.62 -77.37
CA THR A 244 51.85 -54.86 -76.16
C THR A 244 51.94 -53.36 -76.44
N TYR A 245 52.43 -52.91 -77.60
CA TYR A 245 52.41 -51.48 -77.95
C TYR A 245 50.98 -50.94 -78.11
N ASP A 246 50.08 -51.70 -78.74
CA ASP A 246 48.67 -51.31 -78.88
C ASP A 246 47.91 -51.34 -77.55
N ASN A 247 48.15 -52.35 -76.70
CA ASN A 247 47.57 -52.40 -75.35
C ASN A 247 48.15 -51.33 -74.43
N MET A 248 49.43 -51.00 -74.56
CA MET A 248 50.07 -49.93 -73.82
C MET A 248 49.57 -48.56 -74.32
N ALA A 249 49.32 -48.39 -75.61
CA ALA A 249 48.68 -47.19 -76.16
C ALA A 249 47.22 -47.02 -75.69
N LYS A 250 46.44 -48.11 -75.63
CA LYS A 250 45.07 -48.09 -75.06
C LYS A 250 45.07 -47.77 -73.57
N ALA A 251 45.90 -48.45 -72.77
CA ALA A 251 46.04 -48.16 -71.34
C ALA A 251 46.55 -46.74 -71.07
N GLN A 252 47.39 -46.19 -71.95
CA GLN A 252 47.92 -44.83 -71.85
C GLN A 252 46.89 -43.78 -72.29
N ALA A 253 45.99 -44.11 -73.22
CA ALA A 253 44.82 -43.30 -73.56
C ALA A 253 43.79 -43.29 -72.41
N GLU A 254 43.50 -44.44 -71.80
CA GLU A 254 42.63 -44.55 -70.62
C GLU A 254 43.19 -43.80 -69.42
N LYS A 255 44.50 -43.92 -69.16
CA LYS A 255 45.20 -43.15 -68.12
C LYS A 255 45.10 -41.63 -68.36
N LYS A 256 45.19 -41.18 -69.62
CA LYS A 256 45.01 -39.75 -69.97
C LYS A 256 43.56 -39.30 -69.75
N ALA A 257 42.57 -40.10 -70.12
CA ALA A 257 41.16 -39.81 -69.89
C ALA A 257 40.84 -39.72 -68.38
N LEU A 258 41.35 -40.66 -67.58
CA LEU A 258 41.23 -40.63 -66.12
C LEU A 258 41.92 -39.42 -65.50
N LEU A 259 43.09 -39.02 -66.02
CA LEU A 259 43.79 -37.80 -65.57
C LEU A 259 43.02 -36.52 -65.89
N GLU A 260 42.35 -36.45 -67.05
CA GLU A 260 41.46 -35.33 -67.38
C GLU A 260 40.22 -35.28 -66.49
N LEU A 261 39.60 -36.43 -66.19
CA LEU A 261 38.47 -36.52 -65.27
C LEU A 261 38.85 -36.10 -63.84
N ILE A 262 40.02 -36.54 -63.35
CA ILE A 262 40.56 -36.10 -62.06
C ILE A 262 40.82 -34.59 -62.06
N LYS A 263 41.28 -34.01 -63.18
CA LYS A 263 41.47 -32.56 -63.32
C LYS A 263 40.13 -31.81 -63.28
N GLN A 264 39.08 -32.33 -63.90
CA GLN A 264 37.74 -31.74 -63.85
C GLN A 264 37.19 -31.79 -62.42
N MET A 265 37.28 -32.94 -61.75
CA MET A 265 36.84 -33.07 -60.35
C MET A 265 37.61 -32.17 -59.38
N LYS A 266 38.92 -31.96 -59.60
CA LYS A 266 39.71 -31.00 -58.81
C LYS A 266 39.21 -29.56 -59.01
N LYS A 267 38.88 -29.16 -60.24
CA LYS A 267 38.31 -27.83 -60.53
C LYS A 267 36.92 -27.65 -59.90
N GLU A 268 36.07 -28.68 -59.91
CA GLU A 268 34.77 -28.64 -59.24
C GLU A 268 34.92 -28.54 -57.72
N LYS A 269 35.84 -29.31 -57.12
CA LYS A 269 36.16 -29.21 -55.69
C LYS A 269 36.64 -27.81 -55.30
N GLU A 270 37.48 -27.17 -56.12
CA GLU A 270 37.92 -25.78 -55.92
C GLU A 270 36.77 -24.77 -56.04
N ARG A 271 35.83 -24.98 -56.97
CA ARG A 271 34.61 -24.14 -57.07
C ARG A 271 33.71 -24.30 -55.84
N LEU A 272 33.45 -25.54 -55.41
CA LEU A 272 32.66 -25.84 -54.21
C LEU A 272 33.30 -25.28 -52.94
N THR A 273 34.62 -25.39 -52.78
CA THR A 273 35.32 -24.79 -51.62
C THR A 273 35.27 -23.26 -51.62
N LYS A 274 35.31 -22.60 -52.79
CA LYS A 274 35.08 -21.16 -52.88
C LYS A 274 33.64 -20.78 -52.52
N SER A 275 32.64 -21.51 -53.01
CA SER A 275 31.23 -21.28 -52.65
C SER A 275 30.99 -21.43 -51.14
N ILE A 276 31.54 -22.48 -50.52
CA ILE A 276 31.42 -22.72 -49.07
C ILE A 276 32.08 -21.58 -48.26
N SER A 277 33.21 -21.06 -48.73
CA SER A 277 33.91 -19.92 -48.09
C SER A 277 33.09 -18.62 -48.18
N ASP A 278 32.43 -18.39 -49.31
CA ASP A 278 31.58 -17.21 -49.48
C ASP A 278 30.29 -17.34 -48.67
N ASP A 279 29.67 -18.53 -48.64
CA ASP A 279 28.51 -18.83 -47.80
C ASP A 279 28.82 -18.72 -46.30
N SER A 280 30.03 -19.14 -45.87
CA SER A 280 30.44 -18.99 -44.47
C SER A 280 30.59 -17.52 -44.08
N LYS A 281 31.10 -16.65 -44.98
CA LYS A 281 31.17 -15.20 -44.74
C LYS A 281 29.79 -14.57 -44.65
N VAL A 282 28.84 -14.99 -45.49
CA VAL A 282 27.45 -14.51 -45.44
C VAL A 282 26.78 -14.93 -44.12
N LEU A 283 27.00 -16.17 -43.67
CA LEU A 283 26.51 -16.65 -42.37
C LEU A 283 27.10 -15.87 -41.19
N GLU A 284 28.40 -15.55 -41.23
CA GLU A 284 29.07 -14.72 -40.22
C GLU A 284 28.44 -13.31 -40.16
N GLY A 285 28.15 -12.72 -41.32
CA GLY A 285 27.46 -11.43 -41.43
C GLY A 285 26.05 -11.47 -40.82
N LYS A 286 25.24 -12.48 -41.19
CA LYS A 286 23.89 -12.65 -40.63
C LYS A 286 23.90 -12.95 -39.13
N ARG A 287 24.90 -13.69 -38.62
CA ARG A 287 25.06 -13.91 -37.18
C ARG A 287 25.32 -12.61 -36.42
N LYS A 288 26.19 -11.74 -36.95
CA LYS A 288 26.46 -10.41 -36.37
C LYS A 288 25.24 -9.49 -36.41
N GLU A 289 24.44 -9.53 -37.48
CA GLU A 289 23.16 -8.81 -37.54
C GLU A 289 22.16 -9.34 -36.52
N LEU A 290 22.08 -10.67 -36.33
CA LEU A 290 21.23 -11.29 -35.32
C LEU A 290 21.66 -10.93 -33.89
N GLU A 291 22.96 -10.85 -33.63
CA GLU A 291 23.50 -10.39 -32.33
C GLU A 291 23.16 -8.93 -32.06
N LYS A 292 23.30 -8.04 -33.05
CA LYS A 292 22.86 -6.63 -32.91
C LYS A 292 21.37 -6.53 -32.64
N MET A 293 20.54 -7.24 -33.42
CA MET A 293 19.09 -7.25 -33.19
C MET A 293 18.71 -7.80 -31.82
N LYS A 294 19.46 -8.78 -31.28
CA LYS A 294 19.30 -9.29 -29.92
C LYS A 294 19.75 -8.31 -28.84
N SER A 295 20.81 -7.53 -29.05
CA SER A 295 21.17 -6.48 -28.09
C SER A 295 20.13 -5.37 -28.05
N ASP A 296 19.62 -4.97 -29.22
CA ASP A 296 18.66 -3.89 -29.35
C ASP A 296 17.30 -4.29 -28.75
N THR A 297 16.83 -5.52 -29.01
CA THR A 297 15.62 -6.06 -28.37
C THR A 297 15.82 -6.46 -26.90
N GLY A 298 17.04 -6.80 -26.48
CA GLY A 298 17.37 -7.03 -25.07
C GLY A 298 17.19 -5.78 -24.20
N GLY A 299 17.46 -4.60 -24.75
CA GLY A 299 17.15 -3.32 -24.12
C GLY A 299 15.65 -3.11 -23.89
N ASP A 300 14.83 -3.41 -24.90
CA ASP A 300 13.37 -3.34 -24.81
C ASP A 300 12.81 -4.37 -23.81
N ILE A 301 13.34 -5.59 -23.79
CA ILE A 301 12.91 -6.64 -22.84
C ILE A 301 13.21 -6.24 -21.39
N ASN A 302 14.38 -5.67 -21.13
CA ASN A 302 14.71 -5.18 -19.79
C ASN A 302 13.83 -3.97 -19.40
N SER A 303 13.58 -3.04 -20.33
CA SER A 303 12.66 -1.93 -20.10
C SER A 303 11.23 -2.42 -19.84
N HIS A 304 10.77 -3.45 -20.55
CA HIS A 304 9.46 -4.05 -20.32
C HIS A 304 9.38 -4.76 -18.98
N ARG A 305 10.44 -5.47 -18.57
CA ARG A 305 10.52 -6.14 -17.28
C ARG A 305 10.49 -5.15 -16.11
N GLU A 306 11.22 -4.05 -16.22
CA GLU A 306 11.19 -2.97 -15.22
C GLU A 306 9.80 -2.32 -15.14
N LYS A 307 9.16 -2.05 -16.29
CA LYS A 307 7.78 -1.54 -16.34
C LYS A 307 6.76 -2.53 -15.78
N GLU A 308 6.92 -3.83 -16.03
CA GLU A 308 6.07 -4.87 -15.46
C GLU A 308 6.22 -4.94 -13.94
N GLN A 309 7.44 -4.89 -13.42
CA GLN A 309 7.70 -4.85 -11.98
C GLN A 309 7.08 -3.61 -11.31
N LEU A 310 7.19 -2.44 -11.94
CA LEU A 310 6.58 -1.22 -11.46
C LEU A 310 5.04 -1.30 -11.46
N VAL A 311 4.45 -1.88 -12.50
CA VAL A 311 2.99 -2.08 -12.58
C VAL A 311 2.51 -3.06 -11.51
N GLU A 312 3.27 -4.11 -11.20
CA GLU A 312 2.91 -5.06 -10.15
C GLU A 312 2.99 -4.43 -8.76
N GLN A 313 4.03 -3.64 -8.48
CA GLN A 313 4.15 -2.86 -7.23
C GLN A 313 2.97 -1.87 -7.06
N LEU A 314 2.63 -1.11 -8.11
CA LEU A 314 1.49 -0.19 -8.09
C LEU A 314 0.15 -0.92 -7.90
N ARG A 315 0.03 -2.15 -8.39
CA ARG A 315 -1.17 -2.99 -8.17
C ARG A 315 -1.26 -3.49 -6.74
N GLU A 316 -0.16 -3.93 -6.13
CA GLU A 316 -0.12 -4.32 -4.73
C GLU A 316 -0.45 -3.14 -3.81
N GLU A 317 0.07 -1.95 -4.11
CA GLU A 317 -0.27 -0.72 -3.39
C GLU A 317 -1.76 -0.36 -3.51
N LEU A 318 -2.33 -0.46 -4.72
CA LEU A 318 -3.77 -0.22 -4.95
C LEU A 318 -4.65 -1.27 -4.27
N GLU A 319 -4.27 -2.55 -4.29
CA GLU A 319 -4.96 -3.61 -3.55
C GLU A 319 -4.89 -3.35 -2.04
N GLY A 320 -3.72 -2.96 -1.53
CA GLY A 320 -3.53 -2.55 -0.14
C GLY A 320 -4.46 -1.41 0.23
N LEU A 321 -4.50 -0.34 -0.58
CA LEU A 321 -5.37 0.81 -0.37
C LEU A 321 -6.85 0.41 -0.38
N THR A 322 -7.24 -0.50 -1.29
CA THR A 322 -8.62 -0.99 -1.42
C THR A 322 -9.03 -1.84 -0.21
N ARG A 323 -8.08 -2.59 0.38
CA ARG A 323 -8.27 -3.37 1.61
C ARG A 323 -8.16 -2.52 2.88
N GLY A 324 -7.84 -1.23 2.77
CA GLY A 324 -7.71 -0.31 3.90
C GLY A 324 -6.40 -0.52 4.67
N THR A 325 -5.35 -1.02 4.01
CA THR A 325 -4.02 -1.25 4.57
C THR A 325 -2.97 -0.48 3.80
N ILE A 326 -2.07 0.23 4.48
CA ILE A 326 -0.94 0.94 3.85
C ILE A 326 0.35 0.21 4.24
N ALA A 327 1.29 0.11 3.30
CA ALA A 327 2.62 -0.42 3.60
C ALA A 327 3.35 0.56 4.54
N ASN A 328 3.77 0.07 5.71
CA ASN A 328 4.59 0.85 6.64
C ASN A 328 6.03 0.98 6.10
N GLU A 329 6.90 1.78 6.74
CA GLU A 329 8.33 1.94 6.37
C GLU A 329 9.15 0.62 6.30
N LYS A 330 8.57 -0.49 6.78
CA LYS A 330 9.13 -1.85 6.75
C LYS A 330 8.51 -2.78 5.69
N GLY A 331 7.59 -2.29 4.86
CA GLY A 331 6.91 -3.08 3.82
C GLY A 331 5.77 -3.98 4.34
N GLU A 332 5.38 -3.87 5.62
CA GLU A 332 4.25 -4.62 6.17
C GLU A 332 2.94 -3.86 5.96
N HIS A 333 1.90 -4.55 5.47
CA HIS A 333 0.56 -4.00 5.34
C HIS A 333 -0.10 -3.85 6.70
N VAL A 334 -0.17 -2.62 7.21
CA VAL A 334 -0.85 -2.30 8.46
C VAL A 334 -2.18 -1.62 8.13
N SER A 335 -3.25 -1.98 8.85
CA SER A 335 -4.55 -1.30 8.70
C SER A 335 -4.40 0.19 8.97
N ILE A 336 -5.03 1.01 8.12
CA ILE A 336 -5.08 2.47 8.23
C ILE A 336 -5.54 2.88 9.64
N GLU A 337 -6.44 2.11 10.25
CA GLU A 337 -6.98 2.39 11.57
C GLU A 337 -5.93 2.22 12.69
N THR A 338 -5.09 1.19 12.59
CA THR A 338 -3.98 0.97 13.53
C THR A 338 -2.91 2.05 13.39
N MET A 339 -2.64 2.51 12.17
CA MET A 339 -1.67 3.59 11.93
C MET A 339 -2.20 4.95 12.41
N ILE A 340 -3.49 5.23 12.24
CA ILE A 340 -4.15 6.43 12.80
C ILE A 340 -4.12 6.40 14.33
N GLN A 341 -4.32 5.24 14.95
CA GLN A 341 -4.17 5.10 16.41
C GLN A 341 -2.72 5.29 16.87
N GLY A 342 -1.75 4.70 16.16
CA GLY A 342 -0.32 4.86 16.43
C GLY A 342 0.11 6.32 16.36
N THR A 343 -0.15 6.98 15.23
CA THR A 343 0.14 8.41 15.02
C THR A 343 -0.59 9.32 16.00
N ARG A 344 -1.83 9.03 16.40
CA ARG A 344 -2.51 9.75 17.49
C ARG A 344 -1.82 9.56 18.82
N SER A 345 -1.35 8.35 19.13
CA SER A 345 -0.64 8.06 20.37
C SER A 345 0.71 8.77 20.42
N ASP A 346 1.45 8.82 19.31
CA ASP A 346 2.71 9.55 19.18
C ASP A 346 2.49 11.06 19.23
N ALA A 347 1.44 11.58 18.57
CA ALA A 347 1.06 12.99 18.67
C ALA A 347 0.72 13.39 20.12
N ALA A 348 -0.02 12.55 20.85
CA ALA A 348 -0.31 12.77 22.26
C ALA A 348 0.95 12.72 23.14
N ARG A 349 1.90 11.82 22.84
CA ARG A 349 3.21 11.76 23.52
C ARG A 349 4.01 13.04 23.27
N LEU A 350 4.11 13.47 22.01
CA LEU A 350 4.82 14.69 21.63
C LEU A 350 4.18 15.94 22.24
N GLU A 351 2.85 16.04 22.28
CA GLU A 351 2.15 17.13 22.97
C GLU A 351 2.44 17.15 24.48
N ALA A 352 2.50 15.98 25.12
CA ALA A 352 2.86 15.87 26.53
C ALA A 352 4.32 16.31 26.77
N GLU A 353 5.25 15.89 25.91
CA GLU A 353 6.65 16.31 25.96
C GLU A 353 6.80 17.83 25.73
N LEU A 354 6.06 18.40 24.77
CA LEU A 354 6.02 19.84 24.50
C LEU A 354 5.50 20.62 25.70
N LYS A 355 4.48 20.10 26.40
CA LYS A 355 3.93 20.72 27.61
C LYS A 355 4.92 20.67 28.77
N ILE A 356 5.63 19.55 28.94
CA ILE A 356 6.70 19.42 29.94
C ILE A 356 7.85 20.39 29.62
N ALA A 357 8.27 20.48 28.35
CA ALA A 357 9.30 21.40 27.90
C ALA A 357 8.89 22.88 28.09
N LYS A 358 7.66 23.26 27.75
CA LYS A 358 7.10 24.61 28.01
C LYS A 358 7.06 24.93 29.51
N ASN A 359 6.64 23.98 30.34
CA ASN A 359 6.66 24.15 31.80
C ASN A 359 8.09 24.29 32.34
N ARG A 360 9.08 23.63 31.72
CA ARG A 360 10.49 23.78 32.07
C ARG A 360 11.03 25.14 31.63
N CYS A 361 10.68 25.59 30.43
CA CYS A 361 11.06 26.90 29.88
C CYS A 361 10.52 28.04 30.75
N THR A 362 9.22 28.02 31.07
CA THR A 362 8.60 29.02 31.97
C THR A 362 9.18 29.01 33.39
N ARG A 363 9.62 27.86 33.92
CA ARG A 363 10.35 27.80 35.19
C ARG A 363 11.74 28.42 35.08
N SER A 364 12.44 28.14 33.99
CA SER A 364 13.75 28.74 33.71
C SER A 364 13.65 30.25 33.50
N GLU A 365 12.64 30.74 32.77
CA GLU A 365 12.38 32.18 32.58
C GLU A 365 12.09 32.89 33.91
N LYS A 366 11.23 32.30 34.76
CA LYS A 366 10.99 32.84 36.10
C LYS A 366 12.27 32.88 36.93
N ARG A 367 13.06 31.81 36.89
CA ARG A 367 14.34 31.77 37.61
C ARG A 367 15.34 32.78 37.06
N LEU A 368 15.36 33.00 35.75
CA LEU A 368 16.21 34.01 35.11
C LEU A 368 15.77 35.41 35.55
N HIS A 369 14.47 35.68 35.61
CA HIS A 369 13.93 36.94 36.11
C HIS A 369 14.23 37.16 37.60
N ASP A 370 14.10 36.12 38.43
CA ASP A 370 14.46 36.19 39.85
C ASP A 370 15.97 36.44 40.03
N LEU A 371 16.82 35.77 39.24
CA LEU A 371 18.28 35.99 39.21
C LEU A 371 18.67 37.36 38.67
N GLU A 372 17.98 37.89 37.66
CA GLU A 372 18.16 39.25 37.16
C GLU A 372 17.84 40.27 38.25
N LYS A 373 16.75 40.05 38.99
CA LYS A 373 16.36 40.89 40.10
C LYS A 373 17.35 40.81 41.27
N GLU A 374 17.81 39.61 41.62
CA GLU A 374 18.89 39.42 42.61
C GLU A 374 20.19 40.09 42.16
N LEU A 375 20.56 40.01 40.87
CA LEU A 375 21.71 40.69 40.29
C LEU A 375 21.55 42.22 40.35
N GLU A 376 20.34 42.74 40.14
CA GLU A 376 20.04 44.17 40.19
C GLU A 376 20.06 44.70 41.63
N GLU A 377 19.60 43.89 42.59
CA GLU A 377 19.73 44.14 44.03
C GLU A 377 21.19 44.07 44.51
N GLU A 378 21.99 43.12 44.02
CA GLU A 378 23.43 43.00 44.28
C GLU A 378 24.22 44.14 43.63
N LYS A 379 23.88 44.56 42.40
CA LYS A 379 24.45 45.76 41.76
C LYS A 379 24.12 47.04 42.53
N GLY A 380 22.97 47.09 43.22
CA GLY A 380 22.61 48.18 44.12
C GLY A 380 23.35 48.14 45.47
N LYS A 381 23.87 46.99 45.88
CA LYS A 381 24.62 46.78 47.14
C LYS A 381 26.13 46.71 46.96
N MET A 382 26.64 46.55 45.75
CA MET A 382 28.07 46.64 45.46
C MET A 382 28.52 48.10 45.50
N ASP A 383 29.24 48.47 46.57
CA ASP A 383 29.99 49.72 46.64
C ASP A 383 30.80 49.92 45.36
N LEU A 384 30.69 51.12 44.75
CA LEU A 384 31.46 51.53 43.55
C LEU A 384 32.97 51.25 43.68
N SER A 385 33.49 51.11 44.91
CA SER A 385 34.88 50.75 45.20
C SER A 385 35.22 49.29 44.85
N GLN A 386 34.32 48.33 45.09
CA GLN A 386 34.56 46.93 44.75
C GLN A 386 34.41 46.69 43.25
N LEU A 387 33.47 47.38 42.60
CA LEU A 387 33.29 47.31 41.14
C LEU A 387 34.53 47.83 40.38
N ASN A 388 35.19 48.88 40.88
CA ASN A 388 36.43 49.39 40.32
C ASN A 388 37.63 48.46 40.58
N ALA A 389 37.67 47.78 41.74
CA ALA A 389 38.68 46.76 42.03
C ALA A 389 38.54 45.53 41.13
N TYR A 390 37.31 45.02 40.95
CA TYR A 390 37.04 43.90 40.04
C TYR A 390 37.23 44.28 38.57
N ARG A 391 36.96 45.52 38.15
CA ARG A 391 37.33 46.02 36.81
C ARG A 391 38.85 46.08 36.60
N ALA A 392 39.61 46.44 37.63
CA ALA A 392 41.06 46.46 37.56
C ALA A 392 41.66 45.04 37.52
N GLU A 393 41.07 44.08 38.23
CA GLU A 393 41.43 42.66 38.13
C GLU A 393 41.00 42.04 36.80
N ALA A 394 39.81 42.36 36.28
CA ALA A 394 39.34 41.93 34.97
C ALA A 394 40.26 42.43 33.85
N LYS A 395 40.71 43.69 33.89
CA LYS A 395 41.72 44.21 32.93
C LYS A 395 43.08 43.53 33.06
N LYS A 396 43.50 43.14 34.27
CA LYS A 396 44.72 42.35 34.46
C LYS A 396 44.58 40.92 33.94
N LEU A 397 43.39 40.31 34.08
CA LEU A 397 43.08 39.00 33.54
C LEU A 397 42.93 39.02 32.02
N GLU A 398 42.33 40.06 31.43
CA GLU A 398 42.32 40.29 29.97
C GLU A 398 43.75 40.47 29.43
N GLY A 399 44.61 41.24 30.11
CA GLY A 399 46.02 41.34 29.76
C GLY A 399 46.75 39.99 29.79
N LYS A 400 46.49 39.17 30.82
CA LYS A 400 47.04 37.82 30.93
C LYS A 400 46.44 36.83 29.92
N MET A 401 45.16 36.96 29.56
CA MET A 401 44.53 36.13 28.53
C MET A 401 45.05 36.47 27.14
N ASN A 402 45.35 37.75 26.88
CA ASN A 402 46.03 38.19 25.66
C ASN A 402 47.50 37.74 25.62
N GLU A 403 48.22 37.70 26.75
CA GLU A 403 49.56 37.09 26.84
C GLU A 403 49.56 35.56 26.64
N ILE A 404 48.48 34.87 27.00
CA ILE A 404 48.29 33.41 26.81
C ILE A 404 47.76 33.09 25.38
N GLY A 405 47.44 34.11 24.57
CA GLY A 405 47.08 33.94 23.15
C GLY A 405 45.64 33.49 22.90
N ILE A 406 44.73 33.65 23.87
CA ILE A 406 43.30 33.35 23.67
C ILE A 406 42.61 34.65 23.26
N ASN A 407 42.60 34.93 21.95
CA ASN A 407 41.85 36.06 21.41
C ASN A 407 40.36 35.68 21.35
N VAL A 408 39.51 36.38 22.11
CA VAL A 408 38.08 36.07 22.22
C VAL A 408 37.37 36.20 20.87
N GLU A 409 37.81 37.14 20.03
CA GLU A 409 37.30 37.31 18.65
C GLU A 409 37.61 36.12 17.73
N GLU A 410 38.79 35.49 17.86
CA GLU A 410 39.12 34.30 17.06
C GLU A 410 38.27 33.10 17.47
N ASN A 411 37.96 32.96 18.76
CA ASN A 411 37.13 31.88 19.27
C ASN A 411 35.64 32.06 18.90
N GLU A 412 35.15 33.30 18.84
CA GLU A 412 33.83 33.61 18.29
C GLU A 412 33.76 33.37 16.78
N ASN A 413 34.81 33.72 16.04
CA ASN A 413 34.91 33.41 14.61
C ASN A 413 34.89 31.90 14.37
N VAL A 414 35.69 31.11 15.11
CA VAL A 414 35.68 29.64 15.01
C VAL A 414 34.33 29.04 15.39
N ARG A 415 33.63 29.57 16.40
CA ARG A 415 32.25 29.15 16.72
C ARG A 415 31.25 29.51 15.62
N SER A 416 31.40 30.66 14.99
CA SER A 416 30.55 31.08 13.88
C SER A 416 30.76 30.20 12.65
N GLU A 417 32.01 29.84 12.34
CA GLU A 417 32.35 28.91 11.27
C GLU A 417 31.86 27.50 11.58
N TYR A 418 31.98 27.04 12.82
CA TYR A 418 31.47 25.74 13.24
C TYR A 418 29.94 25.68 13.06
N LYS A 419 29.20 26.71 13.48
CA LYS A 419 27.74 26.81 13.22
C LYS A 419 27.43 26.75 11.73
N ARG A 420 28.15 27.53 10.92
CA ARG A 420 27.95 27.59 9.46
C ARG A 420 28.21 26.25 8.77
N ILE A 421 29.24 25.52 9.21
CA ILE A 421 29.55 24.16 8.73
C ILE A 421 28.45 23.18 9.16
N THR A 422 27.95 23.30 10.39
CA THR A 422 26.89 22.40 10.90
C THR A 422 25.56 22.61 10.15
N GLU A 423 25.19 23.87 9.87
CA GLU A 423 24.03 24.21 9.04
C GLU A 423 24.20 23.66 7.61
N ARG A 424 25.41 23.75 7.04
CA ARG A 424 25.69 23.22 5.70
C ARG A 424 25.62 21.70 5.64
N ILE A 425 26.03 21.00 6.70
CA ILE A 425 25.88 19.54 6.81
C ILE A 425 24.40 19.15 6.83
N GLN A 426 23.58 19.86 7.61
CA GLN A 426 22.12 19.62 7.65
C GLN A 426 21.44 19.87 6.30
N GLU A 427 21.86 20.89 5.56
CA GLU A 427 21.36 21.14 4.20
C GLU A 427 21.73 20.00 3.24
N LEU A 428 22.97 19.49 3.33
CA LEU A 428 23.44 18.39 2.50
C LEU A 428 22.73 17.07 2.85
N ASP A 429 22.52 16.78 4.13
CA ASP A 429 21.74 15.62 4.57
C ASP A 429 20.29 15.72 4.06
N GLY A 430 19.67 16.91 4.12
CA GLY A 430 18.34 17.13 3.55
C GLY A 430 18.29 16.95 2.03
N LEU A 431 19.35 17.31 1.31
CA LEU A 431 19.46 17.07 -0.14
C LEU A 431 19.70 15.60 -0.46
N ILE A 432 20.47 14.88 0.35
CA ILE A 432 20.65 13.43 0.24
C ILE A 432 19.32 12.72 0.48
N ASP A 433 18.58 13.10 1.53
CA ASP A 433 17.23 12.56 1.80
C ASP A 433 16.25 12.85 0.66
N LYS A 434 16.38 14.01 0.01
CA LYS A 434 15.56 14.35 -1.15
C LYS A 434 15.95 13.55 -2.40
N ALA A 435 17.25 13.38 -2.65
CA ALA A 435 17.75 12.54 -3.74
C ALA A 435 17.39 11.06 -3.54
N LEU A 436 17.43 10.57 -2.30
CA LEU A 436 16.98 9.21 -1.95
C LEU A 436 15.47 9.03 -2.17
N ARG A 437 14.65 10.08 -1.96
CA ARG A 437 13.21 10.06 -2.28
C ARG A 437 12.89 10.19 -3.76
N GLU A 438 13.75 10.82 -4.55
CA GLU A 438 13.60 10.95 -6.01
C GLU A 438 14.15 9.71 -6.76
N ALA A 439 14.97 8.90 -6.10
CA ALA A 439 15.51 7.64 -6.60
C ALA A 439 14.70 6.38 -6.21
N GLN A 440 13.66 6.55 -5.38
CA GLN A 440 12.60 5.56 -5.10
C GLN A 440 11.38 5.91 -5.93
#